data_AF-A0AA96TUR1-F1
#
_entry.id   AF-A0AA96TUR1-F1
#
_cell.length_a   1.000
_cell.length_b   1.000
_cell.length_c   1.000
_cell.angle_alpha   90.00
_cell.angle_beta   90.00
_cell.angle_gamma   90.00
#
_symmetry.space_group_name_H-M   'P 1'
#
loop_
_entity.id
_entity.type
_entity.pdbx_description
1 polymer ?
#
loop_
_entity_poly.entity_id
_entity_poly.type
_entity_poly.pdbx_seq_one_letter_code
_entity_poly.pdbx_strand_id
1 'polypeptide(L)' 'MTYAADRLWEEVAYVAYYFHWPLDTILDLEHAQRDRVIGEINRIHTTINSSVY' A
#
# COMPACT_ATOMS: atom_id res chain seq x y z
N MET A 1 -6.72 1.54 22.50
CA MET A 1 -6.82 0.87 21.18
C MET A 1 -6.16 1.78 20.16
N THR A 2 -4.92 1.47 19.79
CA THR A 2 -4.08 2.12 18.77
C THR A 2 -4.16 1.43 17.41
N TYR A 3 -4.95 0.34 17.32
CA TYR A 3 -5.04 -0.54 16.16
C TYR A 3 -5.33 0.17 14.84
N ALA A 4 -6.16 1.23 14.87
CA ALA A 4 -6.44 2.03 13.68
C ALA A 4 -5.23 2.86 13.21
N ALA A 5 -4.41 3.36 14.14
CA ALA A 5 -3.20 4.11 13.82
C ALA A 5 -2.05 3.20 13.38
N ASP A 6 -1.89 2.05 14.05
CA ASP A 6 -0.89 1.04 13.68
C ASP A 6 -1.18 0.50 12.26
N ARG A 7 -2.46 0.23 11.96
CA ARG A 7 -2.89 -0.21 10.63
C ARG A 7 -2.65 0.84 9.55
N LEU A 8 -2.97 2.10 9.83
CA LEU A 8 -2.71 3.20 8.89
C LEU A 8 -1.21 3.32 8.58
N TRP A 9 -0.37 3.20 9.60
CA TRP A 9 1.09 3.25 9.43
C TRP A 9 1.61 2.12 8.55
N GLU A 10 1.13 0.89 8.75
CA GLU A 10 1.47 -0.25 7.90
C GLU A 10 1.10 -0.01 6.44
N GLU A 11 -0.11 0.50 6.17
CA GLU A 11 -0.60 0.79 4.82
C GLU A 11 0.26 1.86 4.14
N VAL A 12 0.58 2.94 4.85
CA VAL A 12 1.41 4.03 4.33
C VAL A 12 2.84 3.53 4.04
N ALA A 13 3.44 2.80 4.96
CA ALA A 13 4.78 2.24 4.78
C ALA A 13 4.84 1.24 3.61
N TYR A 14 3.79 0.42 3.44
CA TYR A 14 3.69 -0.53 2.34
C TYR A 14 3.67 0.20 0.98
N VAL A 15 2.83 1.22 0.83
CA VAL A 15 2.77 2.01 -0.42
C VAL A 15 4.10 2.74 -0.68
N ALA A 16 4.69 3.35 0.36
CA ALA A 16 5.97 4.03 0.24
C ALA A 16 7.11 3.08 -0.18
N TYR A 17 7.10 1.84 0.31
CA TYR A 17 8.09 0.83 -0.06
C TYR A 17 8.04 0.47 -1.55
N TYR A 18 6.85 0.34 -2.13
CA TYR A 18 6.68 -0.08 -3.54
C TYR A 18 6.76 1.07 -4.54
N PHE A 19 6.24 2.25 -4.22
CA PHE A 19 6.17 3.37 -5.15
C PHE A 19 7.13 4.50 -4.84
N HIS A 20 7.80 4.46 -3.68
CA HIS A 20 8.73 5.50 -3.23
C HIS A 20 8.10 6.90 -3.18
N TRP A 21 6.77 6.96 -3.04
CA TRP A 21 6.07 8.20 -2.78
C TRP A 21 6.34 8.67 -1.35
N PRO A 22 6.43 9.99 -1.11
CA PRO A 22 6.62 10.49 0.23
C PRO A 22 5.36 10.27 1.08
N LEU A 23 5.55 10.10 2.40
CA LEU A 23 4.50 9.63 3.31
C LEU A 23 3.30 10.58 3.39
N ASP A 24 3.57 11.89 3.30
CA ASP A 24 2.56 12.96 3.26
C ASP A 24 1.59 12.78 2.08
N THR A 25 2.12 12.51 0.90
CA THR A 25 1.32 12.24 -0.31
C THR A 25 0.40 11.03 -0.14
N ILE A 26 0.84 10.02 0.60
CA ILE A 26 0.05 8.81 0.85
C ILE A 26 -0.99 9.04 1.95
N LEU A 27 -0.66 9.84 2.96
CA LEU A 27 -1.58 10.25 4.02
C LEU A 27 -2.71 11.15 3.52
N ASP A 28 -2.47 11.91 2.46
CA ASP A 28 -3.49 12.73 1.79
C ASP A 28 -4.48 11.93 0.94
N LEU A 29 -4.21 10.64 0.68
CA LEU A 29 -5.16 9.76 -0.02
C LEU A 29 -6.36 9.45 0.86
N GLU A 30 -7.56 9.51 0.27
CA GLU A 30 -8.73 8.94 0.90
C GLU A 30 -8.52 7.44 1.16
N HIS A 31 -9.11 6.91 2.23
CA HIS A 31 -8.93 5.50 2.61
C HIS A 31 -9.22 4.55 1.44
N ALA A 32 -10.29 4.77 0.68
CA ALA A 32 -10.65 3.96 -0.48
C ALA A 32 -9.64 4.05 -1.64
N GLN A 33 -8.98 5.20 -1.81
CA GLN A 33 -7.93 5.36 -2.81
C GLN A 33 -6.68 4.59 -2.40
N ARG A 34 -6.29 4.67 -1.12
CA ARG A 34 -5.16 3.91 -0.57
C ARG A 34 -5.41 2.40 -0.66
N ASP A 35 -6.61 1.93 -0.33
CA ASP A 35 -6.98 0.52 -0.44
C ASP A 35 -6.86 0.01 -1.89
N ARG A 36 -7.31 0.81 -2.86
CA ARG A 36 -7.18 0.49 -4.28
C ARG A 36 -5.71 0.36 -4.69
N VAL A 37 -4.86 1.30 -4.26
CA VAL A 37 -3.41 1.26 -4.54
C VAL A 37 -2.78 -0.01 -3.97
N ILE A 38 -3.08 -0.35 -2.72
CA ILE A 38 -2.60 -1.58 -2.08
C ILE A 38 -3.06 -2.82 -2.86
N GLY A 39 -4.31 -2.83 -3.33
CA GLY A 39 -4.84 -3.90 -4.18
C GLY A 39 -4.06 -4.08 -5.50
N GLU A 40 -3.71 -2.98 -6.17
CA GLU A 40 -2.93 -3.05 -7.41
C GLU A 40 -1.50 -3.56 -7.17
N ILE A 41 -0.84 -3.13 -6.09
CA ILE A 41 0.50 -3.64 -5.73
C ILE A 41 0.45 -5.16 -5.55
N ASN A 42 -0.52 -5.68 -4.79
CA ASN A 42 -0.69 -7.12 -4.57
C ASN A 42 -0.93 -7.89 -5.87
N ARG A 43 -1.78 -7.36 -6.76
CA ARG A 43 -2.07 -7.96 -8.07
C ARG A 43 -0.83 -8.04 -8.96
N ILE A 44 -0.04 -6.96 -9.01
CA ILE A 44 1.20 -6.90 -9.78
C ILE A 44 2.21 -7.91 -9.22
N HIS A 45 2.41 -7.92 -7.90
CA HIS A 45 3.34 -8.84 -7.24
C HIS A 45 2.98 -10.31 -7.51
N THR A 46 1.69 -10.65 -7.42
CA THR A 46 1.20 -12.01 -7.72
C THR A 46 1.44 -12.38 -9.18
N THR A 47 1.20 -11.45 -10.12
CA THR A 47 1.39 -11.67 -11.56
C THR A 47 2.86 -11.93 -11.89
N ILE A 48 3.77 -11.11 -11.33
CA ILE A 48 5.22 -11.26 -11.53
C ILE A 48 5.69 -12.60 -10.99
N ASN A 49 5.33 -12.94 -9.76
CA ASN A 49 5.80 -14.18 -9.12
C ASN A 49 5.19 -15.44 -9.73
N SER A 50 3.96 -15.38 -10.22
CA SER A 50 3.31 -16.52 -10.91
C SER A 50 3.89 -16.79 -12.30
N SER A 51 4.58 -15.83 -12.91
CA SER A 51 5.24 -16.00 -14.21
C SER A 51 6.64 -16.61 -14.11
N VAL A 52 7.16 -16.82 -12.89
CA VAL A 52 8.53 -17.29 -12.61
C VAL A 52 8.54 -18.77 -12.17
N TYR A 53 7.43 -19.49 -12.35
CA TYR A 53 7.32 -20.96 -12.24
C TYR A 53 6.85 -21.55 -13.56
#